data_AF-A0AAE3FMP5-F1
#
_entry.id   AF-A0AAE3FMP5-F1
#
_cell.length_a   1.000
_cell.length_b   1.000
_cell.length_c   1.000
_cell.angle_alpha   90.00
_cell.angle_beta   90.00
_cell.angle_gamma   90.00
#
_symmetry.space_group_name_H-M   'P 1'
#
loop_
_entity.id
_entity.type
_entity.pdbx_description
1 polymer ?
#
loop_
_entity_poly.entity_id
_entity_poly.type
_entity_poly.pdbx_seq_one_letter_code
_entity_poly.pdbx_strand_id
1 'polypeptide(L)'
;MANPSPKTQIPSQSQNEFKKYTVEMVVVTRLYAPHLSSVEFIKKKEIKEIIECYKKDGGLTEEDLEALTHLDRGFPRDIMCRPYLSVAPISGALREIAPDAIVRGEPIILPKDRIAIEVKTTPKYRMMSEYLEPVRLQFTAIARLPKDLENKPLQLKIGGGSAKGYGLSILTFKPEQ
;
A
#
# COMPACT_ATOMS: atom_id res chain seq x y z
N MET A 1 -4.74 49.77 -39.87
CA MET A 1 -5.38 49.57 -38.56
C MET A 1 -5.65 48.08 -38.41
N ALA A 2 -4.86 47.38 -37.60
CA ALA A 2 -5.01 45.95 -37.39
C ALA A 2 -5.72 45.72 -36.04
N ASN A 3 -6.82 44.98 -36.04
CA ASN A 3 -7.53 44.56 -34.84
C ASN A 3 -6.63 43.63 -34.01
N PRO A 4 -6.49 43.84 -32.69
CA PRO A 4 -5.83 42.86 -31.85
C PRO A 4 -6.77 41.67 -31.62
N SER A 5 -6.27 40.46 -31.90
CA SER A 5 -6.96 39.20 -31.63
C SER A 5 -7.34 39.08 -30.14
N PRO A 6 -8.48 38.44 -29.82
CA PRO A 6 -8.89 38.25 -28.45
C PRO A 6 -7.92 37.30 -27.76
N LYS A 7 -7.29 37.78 -26.68
CA LYS A 7 -6.55 36.94 -25.73
C LYS A 7 -7.57 35.97 -25.13
N THR A 8 -7.55 34.72 -25.57
CA THR A 8 -8.18 33.61 -24.85
C THR A 8 -7.58 33.57 -23.45
N GLN A 9 -8.32 34.06 -22.46
CA GLN A 9 -8.00 33.83 -21.07
C GLN A 9 -8.18 32.34 -20.82
N ILE A 10 -7.07 31.61 -20.75
CA ILE A 10 -7.05 30.26 -20.19
C ILE A 10 -7.47 30.43 -18.73
N PRO A 11 -8.56 29.81 -18.26
CA PRO A 11 -8.91 29.89 -16.85
C PRO A 11 -7.74 29.32 -16.06
N SER A 12 -7.23 30.08 -15.10
CA SER A 12 -6.24 29.60 -14.13
C SER A 12 -6.90 28.49 -13.31
N GLN A 13 -6.82 27.25 -13.80
CA GLN A 13 -7.07 26.07 -12.99
C GLN A 13 -6.19 26.22 -11.77
N SER A 14 -6.80 26.31 -10.59
CA SER A 14 -6.08 26.18 -9.33
C SER A 14 -5.24 24.90 -9.43
N GLN A 15 -3.93 25.06 -9.60
CA GLN A 15 -3.04 23.91 -9.62
C GLN A 15 -3.22 23.24 -8.26
N ASN A 16 -3.70 21.99 -8.23
CA ASN A 16 -3.70 21.21 -7.00
C ASN A 16 -2.23 21.07 -6.59
N GLU A 17 -1.80 21.85 -5.60
CA GLU A 17 -0.46 21.79 -5.05
C GLU A 17 -0.32 20.57 -4.12
N PHE A 18 0.92 20.13 -3.90
CA PHE A 18 1.19 19.11 -2.91
C PHE A 18 1.00 19.70 -1.51
N LYS A 19 0.15 19.07 -0.70
CA LYS A 19 -0.06 19.43 0.71
C LYS A 19 0.26 18.25 1.61
N LYS A 20 0.52 18.54 2.88
CA LYS A 20 0.68 17.53 3.92
C LYS A 20 -0.70 17.15 4.46
N TYR A 21 -0.91 15.85 4.63
CA TYR A 21 -2.14 15.28 5.17
C TYR A 21 -1.82 14.30 6.29
N THR A 22 -2.64 14.35 7.33
CA THR A 22 -2.85 13.19 8.19
C THR A 22 -3.85 12.27 7.51
N VAL A 23 -3.43 11.06 7.18
CA VAL A 23 -4.25 10.06 6.51
C VAL A 23 -4.69 9.02 7.53
N GLU A 24 -5.99 8.83 7.63
CA GLU A 24 -6.58 7.71 8.37
C GLU A 24 -6.95 6.62 7.36
N MET A 25 -6.44 5.42 7.55
CA MET A 25 -6.71 4.26 6.69
C MET A 25 -7.32 3.14 7.52
N VAL A 26 -8.51 2.68 7.15
CA VAL A 26 -9.14 1.50 7.70
C VAL A 26 -9.08 0.39 6.66
N VAL A 27 -8.27 -0.63 6.90
CA VAL A 27 -8.26 -1.86 6.11
C VAL A 27 -9.47 -2.68 6.51
N VAL A 28 -10.43 -2.83 5.59
CA VAL A 28 -11.71 -3.51 5.84
C VAL A 28 -11.62 -5.00 5.52
N THR A 29 -11.00 -5.35 4.38
CA THR A 29 -10.71 -6.73 4.02
C THR A 29 -9.20 -6.97 3.97
N ARG A 30 -8.77 -8.22 4.17
CA ARG A 30 -7.35 -8.59 4.20
C ARG A 30 -6.59 -7.97 3.03
N LEU A 31 -5.46 -7.33 3.32
CA LEU A 31 -4.58 -6.72 2.31
C LEU A 31 -3.38 -7.63 2.09
N TYR A 32 -3.26 -8.22 0.89
CA TYR A 32 -2.10 -9.06 0.56
C TYR A 32 -0.86 -8.24 0.27
N ALA A 33 0.27 -8.78 0.67
CA ALA A 33 1.55 -8.14 0.43
C ALA A 33 1.89 -7.99 -1.07
N PRO A 34 2.37 -6.82 -1.52
CA PRO A 34 2.60 -6.54 -2.95
C PRO A 34 4.04 -6.79 -3.44
N HIS A 35 4.97 -7.26 -2.59
CA HIS A 35 6.38 -6.87 -2.75
C HIS A 35 7.33 -7.88 -3.40
N LEU A 36 7.12 -9.19 -3.27
CA LEU A 36 8.11 -10.16 -3.77
C LEU A 36 8.33 -10.03 -5.29
N SER A 37 9.58 -9.90 -5.68
CA SER A 37 10.00 -9.75 -7.07
C SER A 37 9.58 -10.97 -7.91
N SER A 38 9.25 -10.72 -9.18
CA SER A 38 9.07 -11.80 -10.16
C SER A 38 10.39 -12.43 -10.61
N VAL A 39 11.52 -11.81 -10.29
CA VAL A 39 12.86 -12.30 -10.64
C VAL A 39 13.35 -13.24 -9.55
N GLU A 40 13.58 -14.51 -9.89
CA GLU A 40 13.81 -15.59 -8.92
C GLU A 40 14.95 -15.32 -7.93
N PHE A 41 16.10 -14.84 -8.40
CA PHE A 41 17.25 -14.60 -7.52
C PHE A 41 16.99 -13.45 -6.53
N ILE A 42 16.25 -12.42 -6.95
CA ILE A 42 15.87 -11.29 -6.09
C ILE A 42 14.85 -11.77 -5.06
N LYS A 43 13.82 -12.50 -5.52
CA LYS A 43 12.80 -13.10 -4.65
C LYS A 43 13.41 -13.96 -3.55
N LYS A 44 14.40 -14.81 -3.87
CA LYS A 44 15.10 -15.64 -2.88
C LYS A 44 15.82 -14.79 -1.83
N LYS A 45 16.41 -13.65 -2.22
CA LYS A 45 17.06 -12.72 -1.29
C LYS A 45 16.04 -12.03 -0.38
N GLU A 46 14.94 -11.53 -0.95
CA GLU A 46 13.85 -10.90 -0.19
C GLU A 46 13.23 -11.88 0.83
N ILE A 47 12.96 -13.13 0.42
CA ILE A 47 12.46 -14.18 1.32
C ILE A 47 13.46 -14.46 2.45
N LYS A 48 14.76 -14.49 2.15
CA LYS A 48 15.79 -14.69 3.19
C LYS A 48 15.77 -13.56 4.23
N GLU A 49 15.66 -12.31 3.79
CA GLU A 49 15.55 -11.15 4.68
C GLU A 49 14.30 -11.24 5.57
N ILE A 50 13.16 -11.69 5.00
CA ILE A 50 11.92 -11.93 5.74
C ILE A 50 12.10 -13.00 6.82
N ILE A 51 12.71 -14.14 6.46
CA ILE A 51 12.97 -15.25 7.39
C ILE A 51 13.91 -14.82 8.52
N GLU A 52 14.96 -14.06 8.21
CA GLU A 52 15.87 -13.52 9.22
C GLU A 52 15.14 -12.62 10.22
N CYS A 53 14.16 -11.84 9.77
CA CYS A 53 13.32 -11.04 10.66
C CYS A 53 12.43 -11.91 11.56
N TYR A 54 11.75 -12.91 11.00
CA TYR A 54 10.97 -13.85 11.81
C TYR A 54 11.80 -14.63 12.84
N LYS A 55 13.07 -14.95 12.53
CA LYS A 55 13.99 -15.60 13.48
C LYS A 55 14.32 -14.69 14.67
N LYS A 56 14.54 -13.39 14.45
CA LYS A 56 14.84 -12.41 15.52
C LYS A 56 13.68 -12.24 16.49
N ASP A 57 12.47 -12.42 15.99
CA ASP A 57 11.24 -12.17 16.71
C ASP A 57 10.91 -13.23 17.76
N GLY A 58 11.44 -14.44 17.60
CA GLY A 58 11.14 -15.59 18.46
C GLY A 58 9.70 -16.10 18.28
N GLY A 59 9.52 -17.42 18.34
CA GLY A 59 8.18 -18.02 18.35
C GLY A 59 7.76 -18.76 17.07
N LEU A 60 8.64 -18.93 16.09
CA LEU A 60 8.43 -19.87 14.98
C LEU A 60 9.27 -21.13 15.18
N THR A 61 8.68 -22.27 14.85
CA THR A 61 9.38 -23.56 14.80
C THR A 61 10.28 -23.65 13.57
N GLU A 62 11.20 -24.63 13.53
CA GLU A 62 12.00 -24.88 12.31
C GLU A 62 11.12 -25.22 11.10
N GLU A 63 10.02 -25.94 11.34
CA GLU A 63 9.04 -26.31 10.33
C GLU A 63 8.32 -25.08 9.75
N ASP A 64 7.96 -24.11 10.61
CA ASP A 64 7.39 -22.83 10.18
C ASP A 64 8.39 -22.02 9.34
N LEU A 65 9.66 -22.02 9.73
CA LEU A 65 10.72 -21.31 9.00
C LEU A 65 11.01 -21.94 7.64
N GLU A 66 10.98 -23.27 7.54
CA GLU A 66 11.09 -23.98 6.26
C GLU A 66 9.89 -23.64 5.37
N ALA A 67 8.68 -23.65 5.91
CA ALA A 67 7.46 -23.30 5.19
C ALA A 67 7.58 -21.90 4.55
N LEU A 68 8.13 -20.92 5.28
CA LEU A 68 8.33 -19.54 4.81
C LEU A 68 9.29 -19.40 3.63
N THR A 69 10.15 -20.39 3.36
CA THR A 69 11.02 -20.38 2.16
C THR A 69 10.22 -20.44 0.86
N HIS A 70 8.94 -20.83 0.94
CA HIS A 70 8.01 -20.92 -0.18
C HIS A 70 7.02 -19.75 -0.25
N LEU A 71 7.33 -18.60 0.37
CA LEU A 71 6.49 -17.41 0.26
C LEU A 71 6.33 -16.96 -1.20
N ASP A 72 5.08 -16.78 -1.61
CA ASP A 72 4.71 -16.18 -2.89
C ASP A 72 4.52 -14.67 -2.79
N ARG A 73 4.12 -14.20 -1.60
CA ARG A 73 3.90 -12.79 -1.29
C ARG A 73 4.28 -12.51 0.15
N GLY A 74 5.07 -11.47 0.37
CA GLY A 74 5.52 -11.01 1.68
C GLY A 74 5.64 -9.49 1.67
N PHE A 75 5.43 -8.85 2.81
CA PHE A 75 5.64 -7.42 2.97
C PHE A 75 7.15 -7.14 3.03
N PRO A 76 7.62 -6.00 2.52
CA PRO A 76 8.98 -5.57 2.80
C PRO A 76 9.15 -5.33 4.30
N ARG A 77 10.38 -5.47 4.79
CA ARG A 77 10.77 -5.07 6.15
C ARG A 77 11.82 -3.97 6.10
N ASP A 78 11.79 -3.10 7.10
CA ASP A 78 12.89 -2.15 7.31
C ASP A 78 14.07 -2.80 8.05
N ILE A 79 15.11 -2.02 8.34
CA ILE A 79 16.30 -2.48 9.07
C ILE A 79 15.98 -2.97 10.50
N MET A 80 14.85 -2.55 11.06
CA MET A 80 14.35 -2.95 12.38
C MET A 80 13.38 -4.14 12.29
N CYS A 81 13.31 -4.80 11.13
CA CYS A 81 12.41 -5.92 10.86
C CYS A 81 10.92 -5.57 10.96
N ARG A 82 10.55 -4.29 10.85
CA ARG A 82 9.15 -3.87 10.87
C ARG A 82 8.56 -4.01 9.46
N PRO A 83 7.47 -4.79 9.30
CA PRO A 83 6.81 -4.90 8.01
C PRO A 83 6.23 -3.53 7.61
N TYR A 84 6.28 -3.19 6.33
CA TYR A 84 5.74 -1.91 5.86
C TYR A 84 5.00 -2.02 4.52
N LEU A 85 4.20 -1.01 4.22
CA LEU A 85 3.53 -0.83 2.93
C LEU A 85 4.02 0.45 2.27
N SER A 86 4.51 0.37 1.03
CA SER A 86 4.80 1.57 0.24
C SER A 86 3.50 2.37 0.01
N VAL A 87 3.61 3.70 -0.11
CA VAL A 87 2.45 4.56 -0.44
C VAL A 87 2.05 4.49 -1.92
N ALA A 88 2.87 3.91 -2.80
CA ALA A 88 2.61 3.87 -4.23
C ALA A 88 1.28 3.18 -4.63
N PRO A 89 0.88 2.04 -4.01
CA PRO A 89 -0.44 1.43 -4.25
C PRO A 89 -1.62 2.34 -3.91
N ILE A 90 -1.47 3.28 -2.95
CA ILE A 90 -2.51 4.26 -2.63
C ILE A 90 -2.69 5.24 -3.78
N SER A 91 -1.59 5.72 -4.36
CA SER A 91 -1.65 6.55 -5.58
C SER A 91 -2.34 5.80 -6.72
N GLY A 92 -2.00 4.53 -6.93
CA GLY A 92 -2.65 3.69 -7.94
C GLY A 92 -4.17 3.62 -7.74
N ALA A 93 -4.62 3.31 -6.52
CA ALA A 93 -6.03 3.21 -6.20
C ALA A 93 -6.77 4.55 -6.31
N LEU A 94 -6.16 5.67 -5.89
CA LEU A 94 -6.77 6.99 -5.99
C LEU A 94 -6.95 7.43 -7.44
N ARG A 95 -6.06 7.04 -8.36
CA ARG A 95 -6.16 7.42 -9.77
C ARG A 95 -7.36 6.80 -10.49
N GLU A 96 -7.97 5.77 -9.93
CA GLU A 96 -9.24 5.22 -10.43
C GLU A 96 -10.40 6.20 -10.28
N ILE A 97 -10.34 7.09 -9.28
CA ILE A 97 -11.39 8.09 -9.00
C ILE A 97 -10.94 9.54 -9.28
N ALA A 98 -9.64 9.80 -9.23
CA ALA A 98 -9.03 11.11 -9.46
C ALA A 98 -7.69 10.92 -10.21
N PRO A 99 -7.69 10.98 -11.56
CA PRO A 99 -6.52 10.62 -12.38
C PRO A 99 -5.23 11.39 -12.05
N ASP A 100 -5.36 12.62 -11.57
CA ASP A 100 -4.23 13.48 -11.18
C ASP A 100 -3.77 13.30 -9.73
N ALA A 101 -4.42 12.43 -8.96
CA ALA A 101 -4.06 12.20 -7.57
C ALA A 101 -2.68 11.53 -7.46
N ILE A 102 -1.87 12.04 -6.55
CA ILE A 102 -0.54 11.51 -6.26
C ILE A 102 -0.34 11.56 -4.75
N VAL A 103 0.06 10.44 -4.17
CA VAL A 103 0.43 10.32 -2.75
C VAL A 103 1.91 9.94 -2.67
N ARG A 104 2.67 10.74 -1.94
CA ARG A 104 4.08 10.56 -1.62
C ARG A 104 4.24 10.53 -0.11
N GLY A 105 5.30 9.90 0.37
CA GLY A 105 5.55 9.83 1.80
C GLY A 105 6.44 8.66 2.15
N GLU A 106 6.72 8.58 3.44
CA GLU A 106 7.41 7.44 4.02
C GLU A 106 6.54 6.18 3.94
N PRO A 107 7.15 4.98 3.96
CA PRO A 107 6.40 3.76 4.02
C PRO A 107 5.55 3.66 5.30
N ILE A 108 4.37 3.07 5.17
CA ILE A 108 3.43 2.88 6.28
C ILE A 108 3.90 1.67 7.06
N ILE A 109 4.42 1.88 8.28
CA ILE A 109 4.79 0.78 9.17
C ILE A 109 3.53 0.02 9.59
N LEU A 110 3.54 -1.29 9.37
CA LEU A 110 2.43 -2.17 9.67
C LEU A 110 2.58 -2.77 11.07
N PRO A 111 1.49 -2.88 11.85
CA PRO A 111 1.50 -3.56 13.14
C PRO A 111 1.73 -5.04 12.91
N LYS A 112 2.86 -5.54 13.41
CA LYS A 112 3.32 -6.91 13.17
C LYS A 112 2.35 -7.97 13.69
N ASP A 113 1.69 -7.70 14.81
CA ASP A 113 0.63 -8.53 15.41
C ASP A 113 -0.62 -8.68 14.53
N ARG A 114 -0.73 -7.87 13.47
CA ARG A 114 -1.80 -7.95 12.47
C ARG A 114 -1.34 -8.56 11.14
N ILE A 115 -0.08 -8.99 11.04
CA ILE A 115 0.44 -9.71 9.89
C ILE A 115 0.28 -11.20 10.14
N ALA A 116 -0.47 -11.86 9.26
CA ALA A 116 -0.67 -13.30 9.30
C ALA A 116 -0.20 -13.95 8.00
N ILE A 117 0.13 -15.23 8.08
CA ILE A 117 0.56 -16.06 6.94
C ILE A 117 -0.55 -17.06 6.65
N GLU A 118 -1.00 -17.12 5.40
CA GLU A 118 -1.99 -18.10 4.94
C GLU A 118 -1.35 -19.03 3.91
N VAL A 119 -1.63 -20.32 4.07
CA VAL A 119 -1.30 -21.36 3.10
C VAL A 119 -2.57 -21.76 2.39
N LYS A 120 -2.63 -21.48 1.09
CA LYS A 120 -3.70 -21.95 0.22
C LYS A 120 -3.23 -23.13 -0.59
N THR A 121 -3.74 -24.32 -0.26
CA THR A 121 -3.47 -25.54 -1.00
C THR A 121 -4.66 -25.88 -1.89
N THR A 122 -4.40 -26.06 -3.17
CA THR A 122 -5.35 -26.62 -4.14
C THR A 122 -4.69 -27.83 -4.80
N PRO A 123 -5.44 -28.70 -5.51
CA PRO A 123 -4.84 -29.81 -6.24
C PRO A 123 -3.79 -29.42 -7.28
N LYS A 124 -3.78 -28.15 -7.73
CA LYS A 124 -2.90 -27.65 -8.79
C LYS A 124 -1.78 -26.74 -8.30
N TYR A 125 -1.89 -26.17 -7.10
CA TYR A 125 -0.88 -25.25 -6.56
C TYR A 125 -0.99 -25.13 -5.04
N ARG A 126 0.15 -24.93 -4.38
CA ARG A 126 0.27 -24.44 -3.00
C ARG A 126 0.77 -23.00 -3.07
N MET A 127 0.07 -22.09 -2.40
CA MET A 127 0.46 -20.68 -2.33
C MET A 127 0.61 -20.28 -0.86
N MET A 128 1.71 -19.64 -0.51
CA MET A 128 1.93 -19.10 0.83
C MET A 128 2.06 -17.59 0.76
N SER A 129 1.30 -16.86 1.58
CA SER A 129 1.27 -15.41 1.47
C SER A 129 1.02 -14.73 2.80
N GLU A 130 1.73 -13.63 3.01
CA GLU A 130 1.40 -12.68 4.06
C GLU A 130 0.22 -11.79 3.66
N TYR A 131 -0.61 -11.51 4.66
CA TYR A 131 -1.66 -10.51 4.58
C TYR A 131 -1.74 -9.73 5.88
N LEU A 132 -2.15 -8.47 5.73
CA LEU A 132 -2.51 -7.61 6.83
C LEU A 132 -4.00 -7.84 7.14
N GLU A 133 -4.30 -8.21 8.38
CA GLU A 133 -5.67 -8.30 8.89
C GLU A 133 -6.36 -6.94 8.96
N PRO A 134 -7.71 -6.88 9.03
CA PRO A 134 -8.42 -5.63 9.18
C PRO A 134 -7.87 -4.79 10.34
N VAL A 135 -7.49 -3.56 10.06
CA VAL A 135 -6.79 -2.70 11.02
C VAL A 135 -7.00 -1.24 10.67
N ARG A 136 -6.95 -0.37 11.68
CA ARG A 136 -6.89 1.08 11.49
C ARG A 136 -5.43 1.54 11.60
N LEU A 137 -4.98 2.28 10.60
CA LEU A 137 -3.66 2.89 10.53
C LEU A 137 -3.83 4.41 10.44
N GLN A 138 -2.88 5.13 11.00
CA GLN A 138 -2.77 6.57 10.84
C GLN A 138 -1.33 6.90 10.47
N PHE A 139 -1.15 7.70 9.43
CA PHE A 139 0.17 8.10 8.95
C PHE A 139 0.09 9.45 8.26
N THR A 140 1.24 10.07 8.08
CA THR A 140 1.37 11.33 7.34
C THR A 140 1.74 11.05 5.90
N ALA A 141 1.13 11.78 4.96
CA ALA A 141 1.49 11.73 3.55
C ALA A 141 1.52 13.13 2.94
N ILE A 142 2.35 13.32 1.92
CA ILE A 142 2.36 14.49 1.05
C ILE A 142 1.59 14.12 -0.20
N ALA A 143 0.43 14.73 -0.42
CA ALA A 143 -0.44 14.38 -1.54
C ALA A 143 -0.83 15.59 -2.38
N ARG A 144 -1.01 15.33 -3.67
CA ARG A 144 -1.77 16.18 -4.58
C ARG A 144 -3.14 15.52 -4.73
N LEU A 145 -4.18 16.17 -4.23
CA LEU A 145 -5.54 15.65 -4.20
C LEU A 145 -6.53 16.77 -4.58
N PRO A 146 -7.58 16.49 -5.36
CA PRO A 146 -8.69 17.42 -5.54
C PRO A 146 -9.32 17.82 -4.20
N LYS A 147 -9.59 19.12 -4.04
CA LYS A 147 -10.12 19.69 -2.78
C LYS A 147 -11.43 19.05 -2.32
N ASP A 148 -12.26 18.60 -3.27
CA ASP A 148 -13.53 17.93 -3.01
C ASP A 148 -13.37 16.51 -2.43
N LEU A 149 -12.17 15.93 -2.44
CA LEU A 149 -11.86 14.65 -1.81
C LEU A 149 -11.22 14.79 -0.42
N GLU A 150 -10.81 16.00 -0.03
CA GLU A 150 -10.31 16.28 1.32
C GLU A 150 -11.40 16.02 2.36
N ASN A 151 -11.04 15.43 3.51
CA ASN A 151 -11.92 15.06 4.62
C ASN A 151 -13.07 14.09 4.29
N LYS A 152 -13.12 13.52 3.08
CA LYS A 152 -14.11 12.50 2.72
C LYS A 152 -13.57 11.09 2.90
N PRO A 153 -14.39 10.14 3.38
CA PRO A 153 -14.02 8.73 3.37
C PRO A 153 -14.06 8.20 1.94
N LEU A 154 -12.91 7.77 1.43
CA LEU A 154 -12.73 7.22 0.10
C LEU A 154 -12.60 5.70 0.19
N GLN A 155 -13.50 4.96 -0.45
CA GLN A 155 -13.39 3.50 -0.56
C GLN A 155 -12.44 3.16 -1.72
N LEU A 156 -11.31 2.57 -1.39
CA LEU A 156 -10.23 2.27 -2.33
C LEU A 156 -9.84 0.79 -2.23
N LYS A 157 -9.43 0.20 -3.35
CA LYS A 157 -8.88 -1.16 -3.39
C LYS A 157 -7.36 -1.07 -3.47
N ILE A 158 -6.69 -1.38 -2.36
CA ILE A 158 -5.23 -1.24 -2.23
C ILE A 158 -4.57 -2.63 -2.21
N GLY A 159 -3.48 -2.77 -2.94
CA GLY A 159 -2.69 -4.00 -2.98
C GLY A 159 -3.21 -5.02 -4.00
N GLY A 160 -2.77 -6.28 -3.84
CA GLY A 160 -3.10 -7.36 -4.78
C GLY A 160 -4.40 -8.08 -4.46
N GLY A 161 -5.02 -8.69 -5.47
CA GLY A 161 -6.17 -9.58 -5.26
C GLY A 161 -7.53 -8.89 -5.13
N SER A 162 -7.64 -7.63 -5.57
CA SER A 162 -8.89 -6.85 -5.57
C SER A 162 -10.07 -7.58 -6.21
N ALA A 163 -9.85 -8.31 -7.32
CA ALA A 163 -10.87 -9.12 -7.99
C ALA A 163 -11.41 -10.29 -7.13
N LYS A 164 -10.69 -10.67 -6.07
CA LYS A 164 -11.07 -11.72 -5.12
C LYS A 164 -11.61 -11.15 -3.79
N GLY A 165 -11.91 -9.85 -3.73
CA GLY A 165 -12.47 -9.19 -2.55
C GLY A 165 -11.46 -8.69 -1.52
N TYR A 166 -10.16 -8.72 -1.84
CA TYR A 166 -9.10 -8.28 -0.93
C TYR A 166 -8.75 -6.78 -1.08
N GLY A 167 -8.14 -6.22 -0.04
CA GLY A 167 -7.56 -4.89 -0.06
C GLY A 167 -8.56 -3.74 -0.01
N LEU A 168 -9.84 -3.99 0.27
CA LEU A 168 -10.81 -2.91 0.45
C LEU A 168 -10.41 -2.08 1.68
N SER A 169 -10.17 -0.80 1.46
CA SER A 169 -9.73 0.13 2.49
C SER A 169 -10.52 1.43 2.40
N ILE A 170 -10.77 2.06 3.54
CA ILE A 170 -11.38 3.39 3.62
C ILE A 170 -10.29 4.38 4.03
N LEU A 171 -10.02 5.37 3.19
CA LEU A 171 -9.00 6.40 3.45
C LEU A 171 -9.67 7.76 3.63
N THR A 172 -9.24 8.52 4.63
CA THR A 172 -9.64 9.92 4.82
C THR A 172 -8.40 10.79 4.89
N PHE A 173 -8.31 11.78 4.00
CA PHE A 173 -7.19 12.73 3.93
C PHE A 173 -7.56 14.01 4.68
N LYS A 174 -6.95 14.24 5.84
CA LYS A 174 -7.16 15.44 6.67
C LYS A 174 -6.00 16.41 6.44
N PRO A 175 -6.20 17.57 5.79
CA PRO A 175 -5.13 18.53 5.56
C PRO A 175 -4.50 18.96 6.89
N GLU A 176 -3.18 18.98 6.97
CA GLU A 176 -2.49 19.68 8.06
C GLU A 176 -2.54 21.19 7.75
N GLN A 177 -2.91 22.00 8.75
CA GLN A 177 -2.98 23.46 8.64
C GLN A 177 -1.58 24.09 8.58
#